data_AF-A0A933ZBF3-F1
#
_entry.id   AF-A0A933ZBF3-F1
#
_cell.length_a   1.000
_cell.length_b   1.000
_cell.length_c   1.000
_cell.angle_alpha   90.00
_cell.angle_beta   90.00
_cell.angle_gamma   90.00
#
_symmetry.space_group_name_H-M   'P 1'
#
loop_
_entity.id
_entity.type
_entity.pdbx_description
1 polymer ?
#
loop_
_entity_poly.entity_id
_entity_poly.type
_entity_poly.pdbx_seq_one_letter_code
_entity_poly.pdbx_strand_id
1 'polypeptide(L)'
;MKRTLLLLGLATIVLAAACGGKTETGPAESAGGSAGKAGSGGTAGTAGNGGSGGTTPSGGSGGAAGIGGAAGSGGSTWAACKEPINCTLVSTDCCHTECFEASLSEFAALNSVHVQEFLDSKCTPPPPCPGFYCPEPDHQTWVRTAAQFATTCTAGTCTAFDIRTSDLSACTTQNDCVLRWGTGCCPSCSASNNSLVAVSSKAPLYETLCGNVDVDCCPSPPFPANAVAMCGSKGHCEVVWAL
;
A
#
# COMPACT_ATOMS: atom_id res chain seq x y z
N MET A 1 -54.24 21.73 6.81
CA MET A 1 -53.71 21.85 8.19
C MET A 1 -53.74 20.48 8.85
N LYS A 2 -52.60 19.78 8.92
CA LYS A 2 -52.42 18.57 9.76
C LYS A 2 -50.95 18.54 10.17
N ARG A 3 -50.70 18.98 11.42
CA ARG A 3 -49.38 18.96 12.06
C ARG A 3 -49.25 17.62 12.78
N THR A 4 -48.35 16.77 12.28
CA THR A 4 -47.98 15.53 12.96
C THR A 4 -46.78 15.83 13.85
N LEU A 5 -47.02 15.92 15.16
CA LEU A 5 -45.98 15.93 16.20
C LEU A 5 -45.38 14.52 16.29
N LEU A 6 -44.07 14.40 16.12
CA LEU A 6 -43.32 13.19 16.43
C LEU A 6 -42.50 13.44 17.70
N LEU A 7 -42.86 12.73 18.77
CA LEU A 7 -42.21 12.75 20.08
C LEU A 7 -40.85 12.05 19.98
N LEU A 8 -39.76 12.78 20.29
CA LEU A 8 -38.45 12.21 20.57
C LEU A 8 -38.46 11.54 21.96
N GLY A 9 -38.30 10.22 21.99
CA GLY A 9 -37.94 9.49 23.20
C GLY A 9 -36.42 9.51 23.40
N LEU A 10 -35.95 10.24 24.40
CA LEU A 10 -34.57 10.15 24.91
C LEU A 10 -34.41 8.83 25.68
N ALA A 11 -33.58 7.92 25.17
CA ALA A 11 -33.13 6.75 25.91
C ALA A 11 -31.67 6.96 26.35
N THR A 12 -31.48 7.36 27.61
CA THR A 12 -30.18 7.43 28.29
C THR A 12 -29.75 6.03 28.72
N ILE A 13 -28.73 5.47 28.06
CA ILE A 13 -28.05 4.23 28.50
C ILE A 13 -26.83 4.64 29.33
N VAL A 14 -26.88 4.34 30.64
CA VAL A 14 -25.76 4.47 31.58
C VAL A 14 -25.00 3.14 31.57
N LEU A 15 -23.77 3.14 31.05
CA LEU A 15 -22.87 1.98 31.09
C LEU A 15 -21.82 2.19 32.18
N ALA A 16 -21.94 1.46 33.28
CA ALA A 16 -20.95 1.40 34.35
C ALA A 16 -19.91 0.33 34.03
N ALA A 17 -18.69 0.74 33.68
CA ALA A 17 -17.54 -0.16 33.59
C ALA A 17 -16.74 -0.11 34.89
N ALA A 18 -16.80 -1.20 35.65
CA ALA A 18 -16.03 -1.41 36.86
C ALA A 18 -14.55 -1.66 36.51
N CYS A 19 -13.67 -0.82 37.03
CA CYS A 19 -12.21 -0.99 36.96
C CYS A 19 -11.78 -1.77 38.21
N GLY A 20 -11.17 -2.95 38.02
CA GLY A 20 -10.80 -3.83 39.13
C GLY A 20 -9.75 -4.86 38.74
N GLY A 21 -8.57 -4.41 38.31
CA GLY A 21 -7.38 -5.24 38.12
C GLY A 21 -6.27 -4.80 39.05
N LYS A 22 -5.87 -5.66 39.98
CA LYS A 22 -4.75 -5.44 40.90
C LYS A 22 -3.43 -5.61 40.15
N THR A 23 -2.52 -4.66 40.29
CA THR A 23 -1.13 -4.74 39.82
C THR A 23 -0.26 -5.30 40.95
N GLU A 24 0.20 -6.53 40.79
CA GLU A 24 1.29 -7.09 41.59
C GLU A 24 2.62 -6.62 40.97
N THR A 25 3.46 -6.01 41.81
CA THR A 25 4.82 -5.58 41.47
C THR A 25 5.79 -6.70 41.86
N GLY A 26 6.64 -7.10 40.92
CA GLY A 26 7.81 -7.94 41.18
C GLY A 26 9.01 -7.36 40.42
N PRO A 27 10.20 -7.25 41.05
CA PRO A 27 11.36 -6.64 40.43
C PRO A 27 12.19 -7.67 39.64
N ALA A 28 12.90 -7.17 38.63
CA ALA A 28 14.34 -7.34 38.45
C ALA A 28 14.77 -7.65 37.00
N GLU A 29 15.87 -6.99 36.66
CA GLU A 29 16.90 -7.34 35.68
C GLU A 29 16.76 -6.77 34.26
N SER A 30 17.39 -5.61 34.10
CA SER A 30 17.96 -5.11 32.86
C SER A 30 18.79 -6.17 32.15
N ALA A 31 18.39 -6.56 30.95
CA ALA A 31 19.26 -7.16 29.96
C ALA A 31 19.21 -6.30 28.69
N GLY A 32 20.36 -5.72 28.33
CA GLY A 32 20.50 -4.83 27.20
C GLY A 32 20.06 -5.49 25.88
N GLY A 33 19.21 -4.79 25.14
CA GLY A 33 18.88 -5.13 23.77
C GLY A 33 20.16 -5.13 22.94
N SER A 34 20.54 -6.31 22.47
CA SER A 34 21.61 -6.46 21.49
C SER A 34 21.16 -5.80 20.19
N ALA A 35 21.94 -4.85 19.69
CA ALA A 35 21.79 -4.36 18.33
C ALA A 35 21.78 -5.58 17.39
N GLY A 36 20.69 -5.76 16.65
CA GLY A 36 20.59 -6.80 15.64
C GLY A 36 21.78 -6.69 14.70
N LYS A 37 22.54 -7.78 14.56
CA LYS A 37 23.61 -7.86 13.56
C LYS A 37 23.00 -7.53 12.20
N ALA A 38 23.61 -6.58 11.49
CA ALA A 38 23.37 -6.42 10.05
C ALA A 38 23.49 -7.80 9.40
N GLY A 39 22.43 -8.21 8.70
CA GLY A 39 22.42 -9.48 7.98
C GLY A 39 23.63 -9.56 7.07
N SER A 40 24.32 -10.70 7.10
CA SER A 40 25.44 -10.99 6.22
C SER A 40 25.02 -10.72 4.78
N GLY A 41 25.69 -9.80 4.09
CA GLY A 41 25.52 -9.59 2.66
C GLY A 41 25.59 -10.93 1.95
N GLY A 42 24.63 -11.19 1.06
CA GLY A 42 24.58 -12.43 0.29
C GLY A 42 25.93 -12.73 -0.33
N THR A 43 26.38 -13.98 -0.22
CA THR A 43 27.59 -14.45 -0.91
C THR A 43 27.43 -14.22 -2.40
N ALA A 44 28.40 -13.53 -3.01
CA ALA A 44 28.50 -13.41 -4.47
C ALA A 44 28.44 -14.81 -5.10
N GLY A 45 27.61 -14.98 -6.13
CA GLY A 45 27.56 -16.22 -6.91
C GLY A 45 28.93 -16.55 -7.48
N THR A 46 29.29 -17.83 -7.52
CA THR A 46 30.58 -18.28 -8.09
C THR A 46 30.63 -17.93 -9.57
N ALA A 47 31.73 -17.31 -10.01
CA ALA A 47 31.99 -17.07 -11.43
C ALA A 47 32.00 -18.42 -12.18
N GLY A 48 31.33 -18.48 -13.32
CA GLY A 48 31.35 -19.68 -14.17
C GLY A 48 32.77 -19.94 -14.67
N ASN A 49 33.24 -21.19 -14.57
CA ASN A 49 34.54 -21.58 -15.10
C ASN A 49 34.55 -21.39 -16.62
N GLY A 50 35.43 -20.51 -17.11
CA GLY A 50 35.70 -20.37 -18.55
C GLY A 50 36.29 -21.65 -19.11
N GLY A 51 35.76 -22.11 -20.25
CA GLY A 51 36.25 -23.31 -20.94
C GLY A 51 37.69 -23.15 -21.44
N SER A 52 38.50 -24.19 -21.24
CA SER A 52 39.87 -24.28 -21.76
C SER A 52 39.85 -24.36 -23.30
N GLY A 53 40.59 -23.46 -23.95
CA GLY A 53 40.69 -23.39 -25.41
C GLY A 53 41.42 -24.60 -25.99
N GLY A 54 40.71 -25.40 -26.79
CA GLY A 54 41.28 -26.42 -27.67
C GLY A 54 41.70 -25.83 -29.01
N THR A 55 42.85 -26.26 -29.54
CA THR A 55 43.47 -25.77 -30.79
C THR A 55 42.85 -26.36 -32.07
N THR A 56 41.53 -26.57 -32.11
CA THR A 56 40.83 -27.17 -33.25
C THR A 56 39.58 -26.35 -33.58
N PRO A 57 39.28 -26.06 -34.86
CA PRO A 57 38.14 -25.23 -35.25
C PRO A 57 36.84 -26.03 -35.15
N SER A 58 36.36 -26.25 -33.94
CA SER A 58 35.00 -26.72 -33.65
C SER A 58 34.38 -25.73 -32.68
N GLY A 59 33.35 -25.01 -33.14
CA GLY A 59 32.68 -23.96 -32.38
C GLY A 59 32.18 -24.50 -31.05
N GLY A 60 32.82 -24.06 -29.95
CA GLY A 60 32.40 -24.38 -28.60
C GLY A 60 31.15 -23.60 -28.24
N SER A 61 30.10 -24.30 -27.81
CA SER A 61 28.91 -23.70 -27.21
C SER A 61 29.31 -22.92 -25.97
N GLY A 62 29.01 -21.62 -25.91
CA GLY A 62 29.21 -20.82 -24.72
C GLY A 62 28.48 -21.44 -23.53
N GLY A 63 29.17 -21.60 -22.40
CA GLY A 63 28.56 -22.10 -21.17
C GLY A 63 27.37 -21.22 -20.74
N ALA A 64 26.31 -21.84 -20.24
CA ALA A 64 25.15 -21.13 -19.72
C ALA A 64 25.57 -20.14 -18.62
N ALA A 65 25.03 -18.92 -18.67
CA ALA A 65 25.24 -17.93 -17.62
C ALA A 65 24.81 -18.51 -16.27
N GLY A 66 25.64 -18.31 -15.23
CA GLY A 66 25.30 -18.72 -13.88
C GLY A 66 24.00 -18.06 -13.44
N ILE A 67 23.10 -18.84 -12.82
CA ILE A 67 21.86 -18.35 -12.25
C ILE A 67 22.25 -17.43 -11.08
N GLY A 68 21.87 -16.15 -11.15
CA GLY A 68 22.15 -15.19 -10.08
C GLY A 68 21.58 -15.69 -8.75
N GLY A 69 22.40 -15.66 -7.69
CA GLY A 69 21.95 -16.03 -6.35
C GLY A 69 20.77 -15.16 -5.91
N ALA A 70 19.74 -15.80 -5.34
CA ALA A 70 18.60 -15.08 -4.79
C ALA A 70 19.08 -14.10 -3.70
N ALA A 71 18.60 -12.85 -3.76
CA ALA A 71 18.84 -11.89 -2.70
C ALA A 71 18.37 -12.49 -1.36
N GLY A 72 19.26 -12.53 -0.37
CA GLY A 72 18.95 -13.09 0.94
C GLY A 72 17.77 -12.37 1.56
N SER A 73 16.74 -13.13 1.93
CA SER A 73 15.53 -12.71 2.65
C SER A 73 15.80 -12.34 4.11
N GLY A 74 16.89 -11.60 4.36
CA GLY A 74 17.21 -10.97 5.64
C GLY A 74 16.61 -9.57 5.79
N GLY A 75 15.68 -9.19 4.93
CA GLY A 75 14.90 -7.95 5.06
C GLY A 75 13.78 -8.15 6.07
N SER A 76 13.59 -7.16 6.94
CA SER A 76 12.53 -7.09 7.97
C SER A 76 11.26 -7.83 7.57
N THR A 77 10.82 -8.77 8.41
CA THR A 77 9.60 -9.59 8.25
C THR A 77 8.33 -8.79 8.03
N TRP A 78 8.37 -7.47 8.22
CA TRP A 78 7.25 -6.56 8.06
C TRP A 78 6.62 -6.60 6.67
N ALA A 79 7.39 -6.87 5.61
CA ALA A 79 6.82 -6.96 4.25
C ALA A 79 6.36 -8.37 3.87
N ALA A 80 6.55 -9.40 4.71
CA ALA A 80 6.17 -10.76 4.35
C ALA A 80 4.64 -10.91 4.24
N CYS A 81 4.15 -11.51 3.17
CA CYS A 81 2.71 -11.69 2.94
C CYS A 81 2.40 -13.08 2.37
N LYS A 82 1.13 -13.49 2.49
CA LYS A 82 0.60 -14.69 1.82
C LYS A 82 -0.37 -14.31 0.72
N GLU A 83 -1.18 -13.29 0.97
CA GLU A 83 -2.21 -12.78 0.05
C GLU A 83 -2.06 -11.26 -0.09
N PRO A 84 -2.47 -10.67 -1.24
CA PRO A 84 -2.47 -9.23 -1.45
C PRO A 84 -3.19 -8.43 -0.36
N ILE A 85 -4.29 -8.97 0.19
CA ILE A 85 -5.05 -8.33 1.27
C ILE A 85 -4.25 -8.17 2.58
N ASN A 86 -3.14 -8.90 2.74
CA ASN A 86 -2.26 -8.69 3.89
C ASN A 86 -1.45 -7.41 3.76
N CYS A 87 -1.30 -6.87 2.54
CA CYS A 87 -0.47 -5.73 2.28
C CYS A 87 -1.23 -4.41 2.44
N THR A 88 -0.56 -3.42 3.00
CA THR A 88 -1.05 -2.06 3.13
C THR A 88 0.08 -1.08 2.88
N LEU A 89 -0.29 0.09 2.38
CA LEU A 89 0.64 1.16 2.08
C LEU A 89 0.78 2.05 3.30
N VAL A 90 2.01 2.24 3.78
CA VAL A 90 2.33 3.08 4.94
C VAL A 90 3.37 4.08 4.52
N SER A 91 3.20 5.34 4.91
CA SER A 91 4.26 6.31 4.66
C SER A 91 5.52 5.98 5.46
N THR A 92 6.67 6.18 4.84
CA THR A 92 7.97 6.04 5.50
C THR A 92 8.28 7.20 6.44
N ASP A 93 7.58 8.32 6.27
CA ASP A 93 7.78 9.52 7.05
C ASP A 93 6.73 9.66 8.15
N CYS A 94 7.19 9.92 9.37
CA CYS A 94 6.33 10.03 10.54
C CYS A 94 5.43 11.28 10.53
N CYS A 95 5.82 12.32 9.78
CA CYS A 95 5.22 13.65 9.88
C CYS A 95 4.87 14.33 8.56
N HIS A 96 5.01 13.66 7.40
CA HIS A 96 4.86 14.24 6.04
C HIS A 96 5.12 15.74 5.97
N THR A 97 6.36 16.12 5.73
CA THR A 97 6.75 17.55 5.71
C THR A 97 6.51 18.21 4.35
N GLU A 98 5.92 17.48 3.40
CA GLU A 98 5.94 17.83 2.00
C GLU A 98 4.51 18.02 1.48
N CYS A 99 4.26 19.20 0.91
CA CYS A 99 2.96 19.59 0.37
C CYS A 99 2.93 19.46 -1.15
N PHE A 100 3.48 18.39 -1.69
CA PHE A 100 3.57 18.18 -3.13
C PHE A 100 2.95 16.84 -3.54
N GLU A 101 3.01 16.52 -4.83
CA GLU A 101 2.52 15.24 -5.35
C GLU A 101 3.26 14.07 -4.69
N ALA A 102 2.50 13.20 -4.04
CA ALA A 102 3.03 12.03 -3.37
C ALA A 102 3.81 11.17 -4.38
N SER A 103 5.03 10.77 -4.01
CA SER A 103 5.84 9.84 -4.79
C SER A 103 5.74 8.42 -4.22
N LEU A 104 5.85 7.39 -5.06
CA LEU A 104 5.80 6.00 -4.60
C LEU A 104 6.93 5.69 -3.58
N SER A 105 8.05 6.41 -3.66
CA SER A 105 9.19 6.28 -2.74
C SER A 105 8.91 6.76 -1.31
N GLU A 106 7.88 7.55 -1.09
CA GLU A 106 7.44 7.98 0.26
C GLU A 106 6.69 6.87 1.01
N PHE A 107 6.44 5.74 0.36
CA PHE A 107 5.65 4.66 0.93
C PHE A 107 6.42 3.34 1.00
N ALA A 108 6.15 2.62 2.08
CA ALA A 108 6.47 1.21 2.24
C ALA A 108 5.20 0.37 2.09
N ALA A 109 5.28 -0.70 1.31
CA ALA A 109 4.29 -1.76 1.33
C ALA A 109 4.62 -2.74 2.45
N LEU A 110 3.75 -2.82 3.44
CA LEU A 110 3.95 -3.62 4.64
C LEU A 110 2.79 -4.60 4.82
N ASN A 111 3.03 -5.69 5.52
CA ASN A 111 1.97 -6.50 6.06
C ASN A 111 1.24 -5.69 7.15
N SER A 112 -0.08 -5.63 7.06
CA SER A 112 -0.94 -4.86 7.95
C SER A 112 -0.74 -5.19 9.44
N VAL A 113 -0.32 -6.41 9.79
CA VAL A 113 -0.06 -6.80 11.18
C VAL A 113 1.21 -6.16 11.77
N HIS A 114 2.13 -5.69 10.91
CA HIS A 114 3.42 -5.12 11.31
C HIS A 114 3.47 -3.58 11.18
N VAL A 115 2.37 -2.93 10.79
CA VAL A 115 2.33 -1.47 10.60
C VAL A 115 2.70 -0.72 11.87
N GLN A 116 2.11 -1.09 13.00
CA GLN A 116 2.39 -0.40 14.27
C GLN A 116 3.85 -0.61 14.71
N GLU A 117 4.37 -1.83 14.57
CA GLU A 117 5.76 -2.15 14.89
C GLU A 117 6.73 -1.35 14.01
N PHE A 118 6.44 -1.23 12.71
CA PHE A 118 7.18 -0.38 11.79
C PHE A 118 7.16 1.08 12.25
N LEU A 119 5.98 1.63 12.52
CA LEU A 119 5.83 3.02 12.97
C LEU A 119 6.53 3.26 14.30
N ASP A 120 6.41 2.37 15.27
CA ASP A 120 7.12 2.47 16.55
C ASP A 120 8.63 2.44 16.34
N SER A 121 9.13 1.64 15.39
CA SER A 121 10.57 1.58 15.08
C SER A 121 11.10 2.84 14.39
N LYS A 122 10.27 3.51 13.58
CA LYS A 122 10.67 4.67 12.77
C LYS A 122 10.39 6.00 13.45
N CYS A 123 9.35 6.03 14.28
CA CYS A 123 8.75 7.23 14.83
C CYS A 123 8.87 7.30 16.36
N THR A 124 9.82 6.59 16.99
CA THR A 124 10.03 6.67 18.44
C THR A 124 11.37 7.36 18.79
N PRO A 125 11.37 8.39 19.66
CA PRO A 125 10.18 9.08 20.18
C PRO A 125 9.44 9.81 19.04
N PRO A 126 8.10 9.99 19.13
CA PRO A 126 7.37 10.71 18.09
C PRO A 126 8.02 12.06 17.90
N PRO A 127 8.64 12.33 16.74
CA PRO A 127 9.13 13.67 16.49
C PRO A 127 7.94 14.62 16.67
N PRO A 128 8.13 15.80 17.27
CA PRO A 128 7.08 16.80 17.26
C PRO A 128 6.85 17.10 15.78
N CYS A 129 5.83 16.48 15.18
CA CYS A 129 5.39 16.85 13.86
C CYS A 129 5.01 18.31 14.01
N PRO A 130 5.80 19.25 13.44
CA PRO A 130 5.36 20.63 13.44
C PRO A 130 3.97 20.58 12.81
N GLY A 131 3.03 21.39 13.29
CA GLY A 131 1.71 21.51 12.65
C GLY A 131 1.89 22.12 11.26
N PHE A 132 2.53 21.40 10.36
CA PHE A 132 2.82 21.75 8.99
C PHE A 132 1.46 21.72 8.32
N TYR A 133 0.89 22.91 8.25
CA TYR A 133 -0.30 23.15 7.52
C TYR A 133 0.11 23.22 6.06
N CYS A 134 -0.16 22.16 5.31
CA CYS A 134 -0.16 22.26 3.87
C CYS A 134 -1.36 23.12 3.48
N PRO A 135 -1.13 24.35 2.96
CA PRO A 135 -2.24 25.18 2.55
C PRO A 135 -3.02 24.45 1.45
N GLU A 136 -4.35 24.60 1.48
CA GLU A 136 -5.16 24.22 0.33
C GLU A 136 -4.72 25.06 -0.88
N PRO A 137 -4.53 24.47 -2.09
CA PRO A 137 -4.96 23.14 -2.52
C PRO A 137 -3.92 22.01 -2.37
N ASP A 138 -2.71 22.32 -1.91
CA ASP A 138 -1.55 21.43 -1.95
C ASP A 138 -1.75 20.14 -1.16
N HIS A 139 -2.41 20.24 0.01
CA HIS A 139 -2.79 19.06 0.79
C HIS A 139 -3.69 18.10 0.00
N GLN A 140 -4.66 18.62 -0.77
CA GLN A 140 -5.53 17.77 -1.58
C GLN A 140 -4.79 17.15 -2.77
N THR A 141 -3.75 17.81 -3.28
CA THR A 141 -2.89 17.24 -4.32
C THR A 141 -2.19 15.99 -3.80
N TRP A 142 -1.54 16.06 -2.63
CA TRP A 142 -0.88 14.91 -2.02
C TRP A 142 -1.85 13.74 -1.80
N VAL A 143 -3.01 13.98 -1.17
CA VAL A 143 -4.01 12.93 -0.92
C VAL A 143 -4.51 12.31 -2.24
N ARG A 144 -4.73 13.13 -3.27
CA ARG A 144 -5.15 12.65 -4.60
C ARG A 144 -4.12 11.73 -5.26
N THR A 145 -2.84 12.09 -5.17
CA THR A 145 -1.75 11.28 -5.73
C THR A 145 -1.47 10.02 -4.91
N ALA A 146 -1.51 10.12 -3.56
CA ALA A 146 -1.34 8.99 -2.67
C ALA A 146 -2.42 7.93 -2.90
N ALA A 147 -3.65 8.37 -3.20
CA ALA A 147 -4.75 7.48 -3.56
C ALA A 147 -4.53 6.72 -4.89
N GLN A 148 -3.51 7.02 -5.69
CA GLN A 148 -3.19 6.28 -6.92
C GLN A 148 -2.24 5.11 -6.68
N PHE A 149 -1.66 5.02 -5.49
CA PHE A 149 -0.77 3.94 -5.11
C PHE A 149 -1.53 2.79 -4.49
N ALA A 150 -1.08 1.58 -4.78
CA ALA A 150 -1.67 0.34 -4.33
C ALA A 150 -0.59 -0.62 -3.84
N THR A 151 -1.00 -1.69 -3.18
CA THR A 151 -0.11 -2.76 -2.75
C THR A 151 -0.59 -4.12 -3.22
N THR A 152 0.34 -5.03 -3.45
CA THR A 152 0.03 -6.45 -3.73
C THR A 152 1.07 -7.36 -3.07
N CYS A 153 0.81 -8.67 -3.08
CA CYS A 153 1.72 -9.68 -2.56
C CYS A 153 2.40 -10.41 -3.73
N THR A 154 3.69 -10.12 -3.96
CA THR A 154 4.47 -10.72 -5.04
C THR A 154 5.58 -11.58 -4.44
N ALA A 155 5.59 -12.87 -4.77
CA ALA A 155 6.58 -13.83 -4.27
C ALA A 155 6.73 -13.80 -2.73
N GLY A 156 5.61 -13.68 -2.01
CA GLY A 156 5.57 -13.64 -0.54
C GLY A 156 6.03 -12.31 0.08
N THR A 157 6.16 -11.25 -0.71
CA THR A 157 6.56 -9.91 -0.25
C THR A 157 5.57 -8.85 -0.71
N CYS A 158 5.19 -7.95 0.19
CA CYS A 158 4.38 -6.79 -0.11
C CYS A 158 5.15 -5.83 -0.99
N THR A 159 4.57 -5.46 -2.12
CA THR A 159 5.13 -4.48 -3.06
C THR A 159 4.13 -3.37 -3.29
N ALA A 160 4.63 -2.14 -3.42
CA ALA A 160 3.84 -0.98 -3.79
C ALA A 160 3.94 -0.75 -5.30
N PHE A 161 2.88 -0.26 -5.92
CA PHE A 161 2.88 0.11 -7.33
C PHE A 161 1.94 1.29 -7.59
N ASP A 162 2.17 1.99 -8.70
CA ASP A 162 1.31 3.08 -9.19
C ASP A 162 0.28 2.55 -10.18
N ILE A 163 -1.01 2.71 -9.86
CA ILE A 163 -2.08 2.26 -10.73
C ILE A 163 -2.02 2.95 -12.08
N ARG A 164 -1.65 4.24 -12.13
CA ARG A 164 -1.65 5.09 -13.34
C ARG A 164 -0.72 4.60 -14.45
N THR A 165 0.25 3.76 -14.11
CA THR A 165 1.24 3.22 -15.06
C THR A 165 1.22 1.70 -15.11
N SER A 166 0.28 1.06 -14.41
CA SER A 166 0.15 -0.40 -14.35
C SER A 166 -0.86 -0.92 -15.37
N ASP A 167 -0.82 -2.24 -15.60
CA ASP A 167 -1.82 -2.94 -16.41
C ASP A 167 -3.26 -2.80 -15.86
N LEU A 168 -3.41 -2.48 -14.56
CA LEU A 168 -4.72 -2.27 -13.94
C LEU A 168 -5.46 -1.04 -14.47
N SER A 169 -4.76 -0.09 -15.07
CA SER A 169 -5.35 1.07 -15.72
C SER A 169 -5.21 1.03 -17.24
N ALA A 170 -4.61 -0.01 -17.83
CA ALA A 170 -4.39 -0.06 -19.27
C ALA A 170 -5.72 0.02 -20.06
N CYS A 171 -5.74 0.87 -21.09
CA CYS A 171 -6.91 1.14 -21.90
C CYS A 171 -6.56 1.42 -23.36
N THR A 172 -7.52 1.23 -24.25
CA THR A 172 -7.43 1.62 -25.66
C THR A 172 -8.50 2.65 -26.02
N THR A 173 -9.64 2.59 -25.34
CA THR A 173 -10.81 3.44 -25.57
C THR A 173 -11.36 3.95 -24.24
N GLN A 174 -12.15 5.03 -24.26
CA GLN A 174 -12.79 5.56 -23.05
C GLN A 174 -13.70 4.54 -22.35
N ASN A 175 -14.32 3.64 -23.12
CA ASN A 175 -15.20 2.59 -22.59
C ASN A 175 -14.45 1.49 -21.82
N ASP A 176 -13.12 1.44 -21.93
CA ASP A 176 -12.30 0.53 -21.13
C ASP A 176 -12.13 1.04 -19.69
N CYS A 177 -12.47 2.29 -19.39
CA CYS A 177 -12.19 2.90 -18.10
C CYS A 177 -13.44 3.00 -17.21
N VAL A 178 -13.27 2.69 -15.93
CA VAL A 178 -14.31 2.84 -14.90
C VAL A 178 -13.74 3.56 -13.67
N LEU A 179 -14.60 4.33 -13.02
CA LEU A 179 -14.27 4.97 -11.74
C LEU A 179 -14.37 3.97 -10.59
N ARG A 180 -13.51 4.18 -9.58
CA ARG A 180 -13.51 3.40 -8.33
C ARG A 180 -13.08 4.27 -7.16
N TRP A 181 -13.62 3.97 -5.97
CA TRP A 181 -13.16 4.57 -4.72
C TRP A 181 -11.97 3.80 -4.15
N GLY A 182 -10.80 4.41 -4.16
CA GLY A 182 -9.58 3.89 -3.56
C GLY A 182 -8.98 2.67 -4.25
N THR A 183 -7.87 2.24 -3.71
CA THR A 183 -6.99 1.19 -4.26
C THR A 183 -6.88 -0.04 -3.36
N GLY A 184 -7.67 -0.07 -2.29
CA GLY A 184 -7.82 -1.25 -1.45
C GLY A 184 -8.63 -2.36 -2.14
N CYS A 185 -8.59 -3.55 -1.54
CA CYS A 185 -9.34 -4.72 -1.99
C CYS A 185 -10.84 -4.40 -2.20
N CYS A 186 -11.48 -3.78 -1.20
CA CYS A 186 -12.81 -3.18 -1.34
C CYS A 186 -12.73 -1.72 -1.74
N PRO A 187 -13.73 -1.19 -2.46
CA PRO A 187 -13.91 0.25 -2.59
C PRO A 187 -14.03 0.91 -1.22
N SER A 188 -13.50 2.12 -1.07
CA SER A 188 -13.67 2.87 0.18
C SER A 188 -15.16 3.12 0.45
N CYS A 189 -15.60 2.78 1.67
CA CYS A 189 -16.97 3.09 2.12
C CYS A 189 -17.18 4.59 2.34
N SER A 190 -16.10 5.35 2.52
CA SER A 190 -16.13 6.80 2.58
C SER A 190 -15.74 7.38 1.22
N ALA A 191 -16.70 8.05 0.57
CA ALA A 191 -16.41 8.86 -0.60
C ALA A 191 -15.64 10.10 -0.16
N SER A 192 -14.43 10.25 -0.66
CA SER A 192 -13.75 11.54 -0.73
C SER A 192 -13.34 11.75 -2.17
N ASN A 193 -13.57 12.92 -2.75
CA ASN A 193 -13.14 13.23 -4.13
C ASN A 193 -11.64 13.01 -4.35
N ASN A 194 -10.85 12.98 -3.27
CA ASN A 194 -9.41 12.73 -3.30
C ASN A 194 -9.05 11.25 -3.38
N SER A 195 -10.01 10.34 -3.14
CA SER A 195 -9.81 8.90 -3.20
C SER A 195 -10.30 8.29 -4.51
N LEU A 196 -10.68 9.11 -5.49
CA LEU A 196 -11.21 8.62 -6.76
C LEU A 196 -10.05 8.16 -7.67
N VAL A 197 -10.16 6.95 -8.20
CA VAL A 197 -9.21 6.38 -9.16
C VAL A 197 -9.95 5.93 -10.42
N ALA A 198 -9.21 5.84 -11.52
CA ALA A 198 -9.70 5.29 -12.79
C ALA A 198 -8.91 4.02 -13.11
N VAL A 199 -9.63 2.95 -13.40
CA VAL A 199 -9.07 1.61 -13.65
C VAL A 199 -9.69 1.02 -14.91
N SER A 200 -9.04 0.01 -15.45
CA SER A 200 -9.56 -0.74 -16.59
C SER A 200 -10.69 -1.66 -16.14
N SER A 201 -11.81 -1.64 -16.87
CA SER A 201 -12.93 -2.57 -16.70
C SER A 201 -12.58 -4.02 -17.03
N LYS A 202 -11.44 -4.22 -17.70
CA LYS A 202 -10.90 -5.54 -18.09
C LYS A 202 -9.82 -6.05 -17.13
N ALA A 203 -9.33 -5.21 -16.22
CA ALA A 203 -8.27 -5.61 -15.32
C ALA A 203 -8.78 -6.58 -14.23
N PRO A 204 -7.97 -7.58 -13.83
CA PRO A 204 -8.29 -8.48 -12.71
C PRO A 204 -8.05 -7.78 -11.37
N LEU A 205 -8.69 -6.63 -11.17
CA LEU A 205 -8.42 -5.73 -10.04
C LEU A 205 -8.72 -6.38 -8.69
N TYR A 206 -9.83 -7.11 -8.60
CA TYR A 206 -10.19 -7.83 -7.38
C TYR A 206 -9.15 -8.91 -7.04
N GLU A 207 -8.79 -9.76 -8.00
CA GLU A 207 -7.76 -10.79 -7.80
C GLU A 207 -6.40 -10.17 -7.42
N THR A 208 -6.03 -9.06 -8.05
CA THR A 208 -4.74 -8.38 -7.79
C THR A 208 -4.66 -7.76 -6.40
N LEU A 209 -5.77 -7.19 -5.89
CA LEU A 209 -5.81 -6.46 -4.62
C LEU A 209 -6.29 -7.30 -3.43
N CYS A 210 -7.13 -8.30 -3.68
CA CYS A 210 -7.73 -9.16 -2.66
C CYS A 210 -7.11 -10.55 -2.61
N GLY A 211 -6.51 -11.02 -3.70
CA GLY A 211 -6.17 -12.43 -3.87
C GLY A 211 -7.43 -13.29 -4.00
N ASN A 212 -7.36 -14.50 -3.45
CA ASN A 212 -8.47 -15.48 -3.48
C ASN A 212 -9.42 -15.38 -2.29
N VAL A 213 -9.44 -14.22 -1.61
CA VAL A 213 -10.27 -14.00 -0.44
C VAL A 213 -11.61 -13.42 -0.88
N ASP A 214 -12.70 -14.01 -0.39
CA ASP A 214 -14.04 -13.43 -0.51
C ASP A 214 -14.22 -12.39 0.58
N VAL A 215 -14.42 -11.13 0.19
CA VAL A 215 -14.60 -10.01 1.12
C VAL A 215 -15.99 -9.40 0.94
N ASP A 216 -16.69 -9.23 2.05
CA ASP A 216 -17.94 -8.50 2.07
C ASP A 216 -17.65 -6.99 2.00
N CYS A 217 -17.72 -6.44 0.79
CA CYS A 217 -17.49 -5.02 0.58
C CYS A 217 -18.77 -4.22 0.84
N CYS A 218 -18.61 -3.10 1.53
CA CYS A 218 -19.68 -2.12 1.69
C CYS A 218 -20.17 -1.58 0.34
N PRO A 219 -21.44 -1.14 0.24
CA PRO A 219 -21.94 -0.45 -0.94
C PRO A 219 -21.12 0.82 -1.22
N SER A 220 -20.65 0.96 -2.45
CA SER A 220 -19.92 2.16 -2.85
C SER A 220 -20.87 3.36 -2.94
N PRO A 221 -20.51 4.52 -2.35
CA PRO A 221 -21.24 5.76 -2.55
C PRO A 221 -21.22 6.19 -4.03
N PRO A 222 -22.21 6.97 -4.50
CA PRO A 222 -22.23 7.45 -5.88
C PRO A 222 -21.03 8.35 -6.18
N PHE A 223 -20.52 8.29 -7.41
CA PHE A 223 -19.44 9.17 -7.87
C PHE A 223 -19.95 10.60 -8.08
N PRO A 224 -19.08 11.62 -7.97
CA PRO A 224 -19.42 12.99 -8.32
C PRO A 224 -19.89 13.08 -9.77
N ALA A 225 -20.96 13.85 -10.03
CA ALA A 225 -21.57 13.93 -11.36
C ALA A 225 -20.64 14.53 -12.43
N ASN A 226 -19.62 15.29 -12.02
CA ASN A 226 -18.63 15.88 -12.89
C ASN A 226 -17.33 15.07 -13.00
N ALA A 227 -17.24 13.88 -12.40
CA ALA A 227 -16.10 12.99 -12.55
C ALA A 227 -16.39 11.91 -13.60
N VAL A 228 -15.45 11.67 -14.51
CA VAL A 228 -15.50 10.58 -15.49
C VAL A 228 -14.15 9.87 -15.58
N ALA A 229 -14.17 8.59 -15.89
CA ALA A 229 -12.96 7.84 -16.22
C ALA A 229 -12.73 7.91 -17.74
N MET A 230 -11.54 8.33 -18.17
CA MET A 230 -11.20 8.43 -19.58
C MET A 230 -9.89 7.70 -19.88
N CYS A 231 -9.76 7.18 -21.09
CA CYS A 231 -8.49 6.65 -21.54
C CYS A 231 -7.57 7.81 -21.90
N GLY A 232 -6.52 8.00 -21.10
CA GLY A 232 -5.52 9.04 -21.27
C GLY A 232 -4.64 8.78 -22.49
N SER A 233 -3.90 9.82 -22.91
CA SER A 233 -2.99 9.76 -24.06
C SER A 233 -1.86 8.74 -23.92
N LYS A 234 -1.53 8.34 -22.69
CA LYS A 234 -0.52 7.33 -22.37
C LYS A 234 -1.05 5.90 -22.41
N GLY A 235 -2.31 5.69 -22.78
CA GLY A 235 -2.94 4.36 -22.79
C GLY A 235 -3.31 3.85 -21.40
N HIS A 236 -3.49 4.76 -20.43
CA HIS A 236 -3.92 4.44 -19.07
C HIS A 236 -5.15 5.25 -18.69
N CYS A 237 -6.02 4.67 -17.87
CA CYS A 237 -7.23 5.29 -17.37
C CYS A 237 -6.90 6.42 -16.40
N GLU A 238 -7.51 7.57 -16.62
CA GLU A 238 -7.33 8.79 -15.84
C GLU A 238 -8.70 9.30 -15.36
N VAL A 239 -8.73 9.87 -14.15
CA VAL A 239 -9.90 10.59 -13.65
C VAL A 239 -9.90 11.98 -14.26
N VAL A 240 -10.95 12.31 -15.00
CA VAL A 240 -11.14 13.63 -15.62
C VAL A 240 -12.34 14.32 -14.98
N TRP A 241 -12.16 15.59 -14.64
CA TRP A 241 -13.21 16.42 -14.06
C TRP A 241 -13.76 17.36 -15.13
N ALA A 242 -15.07 17.27 -15.38
CA ALA A 242 -15.78 18.27 -16.17
C ALA A 242 -15.83 19.59 -15.38
N LEU A 243 -15.42 20.67 -16.04
CA LEU A 243 -15.52 22.05 -15.56
C LEU A 243 -16.95 22.59 -15.75
#